data_AF-A0A1V5V371-F1
#
_entry.id   AF-A0A1V5V371-F1
#
_cell.length_a   1.000
_cell.length_b   1.000
_cell.length_c   1.000
_cell.angle_alpha   90.00
_cell.angle_beta   90.00
_cell.angle_gamma   90.00
#
_symmetry.space_group_name_H-M   'P 1'
#
loop_
_entity.id
_entity.type
_entity.pdbx_description
1 polymer ?
#
loop_
_entity_poly.entity_id
_entity_poly.type
_entity_poly.pdbx_seq_one_letter_code
_entity_poly.pdbx_strand_id
1 'polypeptide(L)'
;MAKFDKKKLPSTYQEFRFLFEPIVGEDKTEELLEAIGNHFGGQQVYVQSYALLTRENKHKAIRKEFDGSAESMRGLSRKHKISMSQLRNILTNKQ
;
A
#
# COMPACT_ATOMS: atom_id res chain seq x y z
N MET A 1 -26.12 -12.41 -10.60
CA MET A 1 -24.67 -12.48 -10.28
C MET A 1 -24.05 -13.52 -11.20
N ALA A 2 -23.03 -13.14 -11.99
CA ALA A 2 -22.35 -14.10 -12.87
C ALA A 2 -21.60 -15.13 -12.01
N LYS A 3 -21.71 -16.42 -12.34
CA LYS A 3 -20.97 -17.49 -11.64
C LYS A 3 -19.47 -17.32 -11.89
N PHE A 4 -18.69 -17.34 -10.81
CA PHE A 4 -17.23 -17.26 -10.82
C PHE A 4 -16.63 -18.48 -11.53
N ASP A 5 -16.04 -18.28 -12.72
CA ASP A 5 -15.41 -19.34 -13.50
C ASP A 5 -13.90 -19.35 -13.24
N LYS A 6 -13.45 -20.27 -12.38
CA LYS A 6 -12.03 -20.43 -12.00
C LYS A 6 -11.11 -20.68 -13.21
N LYS A 7 -11.63 -21.15 -14.35
CA LYS A 7 -10.83 -21.49 -15.54
C LYS A 7 -10.48 -20.29 -16.43
N LYS A 8 -11.02 -19.09 -16.14
CA LYS A 8 -10.78 -17.87 -16.93
C LYS A 8 -10.05 -16.77 -16.16
N LEU A 9 -9.44 -17.10 -15.02
CA LEU A 9 -8.79 -16.10 -14.18
C LEU A 9 -7.46 -15.64 -14.80
N PRO A 10 -7.17 -14.32 -14.77
CA PRO A 10 -5.87 -13.79 -15.19
C PRO A 10 -4.72 -14.38 -14.39
N SER A 11 -3.51 -14.39 -14.95
CA SER A 11 -2.29 -14.85 -14.27
C SER A 11 -2.05 -14.14 -12.94
N THR A 12 -2.44 -12.87 -12.82
CA THR A 12 -2.39 -12.08 -11.59
C THR A 12 -3.14 -12.75 -10.43
N TYR A 13 -4.23 -13.47 -10.69
CA TYR A 13 -4.96 -14.20 -9.65
C TYR A 13 -4.10 -15.33 -9.07
N GLN A 14 -3.35 -16.04 -9.93
CA GLN A 14 -2.42 -17.07 -9.49
C GLN A 14 -1.25 -16.47 -8.70
N GLU A 15 -0.73 -15.32 -9.11
CA GLU A 15 0.31 -14.59 -8.37
C GLU A 15 -0.14 -14.22 -6.96
N PHE A 16 -1.36 -13.69 -6.80
CA PHE A 16 -1.91 -13.40 -5.48
C PHE A 16 -2.15 -14.67 -4.65
N ARG A 17 -2.62 -15.77 -5.27
CA ARG A 17 -2.75 -17.05 -4.58
C ARG A 17 -1.41 -17.54 -4.04
N PHE A 18 -0.36 -17.54 -4.86
CA PHE A 18 0.99 -17.92 -4.43
C PHE A 18 1.53 -17.04 -3.30
N LEU A 19 1.14 -15.76 -3.27
CA LEU A 19 1.51 -14.83 -2.21
C LEU A 19 0.78 -15.13 -0.89
N PHE A 20 -0.52 -15.42 -0.94
CA PHE A 20 -1.36 -15.55 0.26
C PHE A 20 -1.37 -16.94 0.87
N GLU A 21 -1.33 -17.99 0.05
CA GLU A 21 -1.46 -19.38 0.50
C GLU A 21 -0.43 -19.78 1.57
N PRO A 22 0.86 -19.39 1.49
CA PRO A 22 1.83 -19.67 2.55
C PRO A 22 1.56 -18.93 3.87
N ILE A 23 0.77 -17.85 3.85
CA ILE A 23 0.51 -16.98 4.99
C ILE A 23 -0.77 -17.40 5.71
N VAL A 24 -1.83 -17.70 4.96
CA VAL A 24 -3.17 -17.93 5.51
C VAL A 24 -3.72 -19.33 5.27
N GLY A 25 -3.05 -20.16 4.46
CA GLY A 25 -3.50 -21.49 4.05
C GLY A 25 -4.44 -21.45 2.82
N GLU A 26 -4.62 -22.60 2.17
CA GLU A 26 -5.38 -22.72 0.91
C GLU A 26 -6.84 -22.26 1.07
N ASP A 27 -7.55 -22.77 2.09
CA ASP A 27 -8.98 -22.47 2.30
C ASP A 27 -9.24 -20.97 2.46
N LYS A 28 -8.46 -20.29 3.31
CA LYS A 28 -8.60 -18.85 3.54
C LYS A 28 -8.13 -18.00 2.37
N THR A 29 -7.22 -18.54 1.55
CA THR A 29 -6.73 -17.82 0.37
C THR A 29 -7.85 -17.61 -0.64
N GLU A 30 -8.69 -18.61 -0.85
CA GLU A 30 -9.84 -18.49 -1.75
C GLU A 30 -10.86 -17.47 -1.26
N GLU A 31 -11.19 -17.49 0.04
CA GLU A 31 -12.08 -16.49 0.65
C GLU A 31 -11.51 -15.07 0.50
N LEU A 32 -10.21 -14.90 0.70
CA LEU A 32 -9.54 -13.61 0.59
C LEU A 32 -9.55 -13.08 -0.85
N LEU A 33 -9.26 -13.94 -1.83
CA LEU A 33 -9.28 -13.60 -3.24
C LEU A 33 -10.68 -13.25 -3.72
N GLU A 34 -11.70 -13.98 -3.26
CA GLU A 34 -13.10 -13.66 -3.52
C GLU A 34 -13.48 -12.29 -2.92
N ALA A 35 -13.09 -12.02 -1.67
CA ALA A 35 -13.35 -10.73 -1.02
C ALA A 35 -12.69 -9.55 -1.76
N ILE A 36 -11.44 -9.72 -2.20
CA ILE A 36 -10.71 -8.71 -2.99
C ILE A 36 -11.41 -8.49 -4.33
N GLY A 37 -11.76 -9.57 -5.04
CA GLY A 37 -12.45 -9.50 -6.33
C GLY A 37 -13.83 -8.83 -6.21
N ASN A 38 -14.59 -9.12 -5.15
CA ASN A 38 -15.90 -8.52 -4.92
C ASN A 38 -15.81 -7.03 -4.56
N HIS A 39 -14.78 -6.61 -3.82
CA HIS A 39 -14.66 -5.23 -3.36
C HIS A 39 -13.99 -4.30 -4.38
N PHE A 40 -12.95 -4.79 -5.08
CA PHE A 40 -12.12 -3.98 -5.99
C PHE A 40 -12.26 -4.36 -7.46
N GLY A 41 -12.92 -5.48 -7.77
CA GLY A 41 -13.13 -5.94 -9.14
C GLY A 41 -14.12 -5.07 -9.94
N GLY A 42 -14.29 -5.42 -11.22
CA GLY A 42 -15.14 -4.67 -12.15
C GLY A 42 -14.46 -3.47 -12.82
N GLN A 43 -13.27 -3.09 -12.35
CA GLN A 43 -12.42 -2.07 -12.96
C GLN A 43 -10.94 -2.46 -12.89
N GLN A 44 -10.13 -1.92 -13.81
CA GLN A 44 -8.69 -2.04 -13.72
C GLN A 44 -8.16 -1.08 -12.66
N VAL A 45 -7.34 -1.60 -11.74
CA VAL A 45 -6.72 -0.82 -10.66
C VAL A 45 -5.22 -0.73 -10.93
N TYR A 46 -4.65 0.47 -10.84
CA TYR A 46 -3.22 0.66 -10.90
C TYR A 46 -2.57 0.32 -9.54
N VAL A 47 -1.81 -0.77 -9.50
CA VAL A 47 -0.97 -1.12 -8.35
C VAL A 47 0.35 -0.38 -8.49
N GLN A 48 0.62 0.54 -7.55
CA GLN A 48 1.86 1.33 -7.57
C GLN A 48 3.10 0.43 -7.39
N SER A 49 4.22 0.84 -7.99
CA SER A 49 5.49 0.16 -7.81
C SER A 49 5.99 0.24 -6.36
N TYR A 50 6.79 -0.74 -5.95
CA TYR A 50 7.35 -0.83 -4.60
C TYR A 50 8.10 0.45 -4.17
N ALA A 51 8.84 1.08 -5.09
CA ALA A 51 9.57 2.31 -4.82
C ALA A 51 8.63 3.49 -4.49
N LEU A 52 7.46 3.55 -5.13
CA LEU A 52 6.46 4.59 -4.84
C LEU A 52 5.75 4.31 -3.51
N LEU A 53 5.35 3.06 -3.27
CA LEU A 53 4.72 2.63 -2.02
C LEU A 53 5.62 2.88 -0.79
N THR A 54 6.91 2.58 -0.89
CA THR A 54 7.88 2.83 0.19
C THR A 54 8.07 4.33 0.45
N ARG A 55 8.11 5.15 -0.60
CA ARG A 55 8.16 6.60 -0.47
C ARG A 55 6.91 7.15 0.22
N GLU A 56 5.72 6.71 -0.19
CA GLU A 56 4.45 7.15 0.39
C GLU A 56 4.31 6.73 1.85
N ASN A 57 4.66 5.48 2.18
CA ASN A 57 4.67 4.99 3.56
C ASN A 57 5.65 5.77 4.44
N LYS A 58 6.85 6.09 3.91
CA LYS A 58 7.81 6.96 4.61
C LYS A 58 7.23 8.35 4.86
N HIS A 59 6.58 8.94 3.86
CA HIS A 59 5.93 10.25 4.00
C HIS A 59 4.79 10.23 5.02
N LYS A 60 3.98 9.17 5.04
CA LYS A 60 2.89 8.97 6.00
C LYS A 60 3.41 8.82 7.42
N ALA A 61 4.51 8.07 7.61
CA ALA A 61 5.16 7.94 8.92
C ALA A 61 5.68 9.29 9.42
N ILE A 62 6.38 10.05 8.57
CA ILE A 62 6.87 11.40 8.90
C ILE A 62 5.70 12.33 9.30
N ARG A 63 4.60 12.31 8.54
CA ARG A 63 3.39 13.11 8.85
C ARG A 63 2.76 12.72 10.19
N LYS A 64 2.77 11.44 10.55
CA LYS A 64 2.21 10.94 11.81
C LYS A 64 3.06 11.34 13.03
N GLU A 65 4.37 11.41 12.86
CA GLU A 65 5.31 11.79 13.93
C GLU A 65 5.42 13.32 14.12
N PHE A 66 4.96 14.12 13.15
CA PHE A 66 5.04 15.58 13.22
C PHE A 66 3.99 16.17 14.16
N ASP A 67 4.45 16.87 15.20
CA ASP A 67 3.61 17.49 16.23
C ASP A 67 3.27 18.98 15.98
N GLY A 68 3.76 19.57 14.89
CA GLY A 68 3.57 20.99 14.57
C GLY A 68 4.68 21.94 15.04
N SER A 69 5.60 21.48 15.89
CA SER A 69 6.67 22.32 16.46
C SER A 69 7.90 22.48 15.53
N ALA A 70 8.66 23.55 15.74
CA ALA A 70 9.94 23.74 15.05
C ALA A 70 11.02 22.72 15.49
N GLU A 71 10.89 22.18 16.70
CA GLU A 71 11.79 21.15 17.23
C GLU A 71 11.55 19.80 16.56
N SER A 72 10.29 19.40 16.38
CA SER A 72 9.96 18.17 15.66
C SER A 72 10.40 18.23 14.20
N MET A 73 10.34 19.39 13.54
CA MET A 73 10.91 19.57 12.19
C MET A 73 12.41 19.20 12.13
N ARG A 74 13.21 19.72 13.08
CA ARG A 74 14.66 19.44 13.13
C ARG A 74 14.92 17.98 13.49
N GLY A 75 14.15 17.43 14.43
CA GLY A 75 14.22 16.02 14.82
C GLY A 75 13.93 15.08 13.65
N LEU A 76 12.85 15.32 12.91
CA LEU A 76 12.44 14.52 11.75
C LEU A 76 13.44 14.61 10.60
N SER A 77 13.98 15.79 10.31
CA SER A 77 15.01 15.96 9.28
C SER A 77 16.24 15.11 9.58
N ARG A 78 16.73 15.12 10.83
CA ARG A 78 17.87 14.29 11.26
C ARG A 78 17.55 12.80 11.26
N LYS A 79 16.42 12.41 11.86
CA LYS A 79 15.98 11.00 11.98
C LYS A 79 15.81 10.33 10.62
N HIS A 80 15.16 11.02 9.68
CA HIS A 80 14.86 10.46 8.36
C HIS A 80 15.91 10.78 7.28
N LYS A 81 16.98 11.50 7.67
CA LYS A 81 18.08 11.93 6.79
C LYS A 81 17.59 12.62 5.52
N ILE A 82 16.70 13.59 5.69
CA ILE A 82 16.13 14.38 4.59
C ILE A 82 16.33 15.86 4.82
N SER A 83 16.40 16.65 3.74
CA SER A 83 16.55 18.09 3.85
C SER A 83 15.29 18.74 4.45
N MET A 84 15.46 19.92 5.04
CA MET A 84 14.33 20.71 5.55
C MET A 84 13.33 21.10 4.44
N SER A 85 13.81 21.29 3.21
CA SER A 85 12.94 21.56 2.05
C SER A 85 12.09 20.35 1.67
N GLN A 86 12.69 19.16 1.63
CA GLN A 86 11.97 17.91 1.37
C GLN A 86 10.95 17.63 2.48
N LEU A 87 11.34 17.82 3.75
CA LEU A 87 10.42 17.66 4.88
C LEU A 87 9.22 18.61 4.78
N ARG A 88 9.44 19.88 4.46
CA ARG A 88 8.34 20.83 4.23
C ARG A 88 7.39 20.35 3.14
N ASN A 89 7.92 19.92 2.00
CA ASN A 89 7.10 19.39 0.90
C ASN A 89 6.28 18.16 1.31
N ILE A 90 6.85 17.27 2.12
CA ILE A 90 6.15 16.09 2.66
C ILE A 90 4.99 16.50 3.58
N LEU A 91 5.19 17.54 4.40
CA LEU A 91 4.19 18.00 5.36
C LEU A 91 3.10 18.86 4.72
N THR A 92 3.40 19.61 3.65
CA THR A 92 2.43 20.42 2.91
C THR A 92 1.58 19.59 1.95
N ASN A 93 2.15 18.57 1.30
CA ASN A 93 1.40 17.70 0.39
C ASN A 93 0.69 16.61 1.18
N LYS A 94 -0.49 16.96 1.72
CA LYS A 94 -1.46 15.98 2.21
C LYS A 94 -2.15 15.31 1.00
N GLN A 95 -1.53 14.26 0.46
CA GLN A 95 -2.28 13.17 -0.17
C GLN A 95 -3.01 12.39 0.92
#